data_AF-A0A957XZQ8-F1
#
_entry.id   AF-A0A957XZQ8-F1
#
_cell.length_a   1.000
_cell.length_b   1.000
_cell.length_c   1.000
_cell.angle_alpha   90.00
_cell.angle_beta   90.00
_cell.angle_gamma   90.00
#
_symmetry.space_group_name_H-M   'P 1'
#
loop_
_entity.id
_entity.type
_entity.pdbx_description
1 polymer ?
#
loop_
_entity_poly.entity_id
_entity_poly.type
_entity_poly.pdbx_seq_one_letter_code
_entity_poly.pdbx_strand_id
1 'polypeptide(L)'
;MGIITSDKKAYWPDGCVPFQIDIDNSVFPTTVNRINTAVAAWNDLEVGIRLIPRTTQTNYISFQSFGGGTLDFCSSTSAGMAGGIQIILVPENPNPAVSCRIVHEIGHALGMIHEHTRSDRDDWVTIDFDNVEPLKVANFVKANGTGSIDVGSYDYSSMMHYCRRSFAIDPSKDVFIAPPTNGYANLLCSLGAYEFSLGDQATAARFTAGNTHVYKTFPHGEVNHTVDMRSWSAGWTITAPFSIGSKNYLFFLKEGDGWMIVREINSDGSIGEIVDNQDWSSGWTSAAIYTIWGKNHLFLLKKGDGRMHVNEINADGTIGPIIDNKDWSSGWTSASTFAIGGQNYLFLLKESDGQMHVNRINADGTIGALVDNRDWSSGWTTAKTFAIGGQNYLFLLKNGNGRMHMHQISP
;
A
#
# COMPACT_ATOMS: atom_id res chain seq x y z
N MET A 1 4.28 -17.08 -5.58
CA MET A 1 3.07 -16.27 -5.85
C MET A 1 1.91 -17.25 -5.96
N GLY A 2 0.67 -16.83 -6.23
CA GLY A 2 -0.47 -17.75 -6.22
C GLY A 2 -1.54 -17.49 -7.27
N ILE A 3 -2.76 -17.95 -7.03
CA ILE A 3 -3.91 -17.79 -7.94
C ILE A 3 -5.02 -16.97 -7.28
N ILE A 4 -5.62 -16.06 -8.04
CA ILE A 4 -6.70 -15.18 -7.57
C ILE A 4 -7.85 -15.13 -8.57
N THR A 5 -9.02 -14.67 -8.13
CA THR A 5 -10.12 -14.32 -9.02
C THR A 5 -9.70 -13.22 -9.99
N SER A 6 -10.06 -13.37 -11.26
CA SER A 6 -9.79 -12.38 -12.31
C SER A 6 -10.84 -11.24 -12.32
N ASP A 7 -11.97 -11.41 -11.62
CA ASP A 7 -13.01 -10.39 -11.55
C ASP A 7 -12.66 -9.32 -10.51
N LYS A 8 -12.18 -8.17 -11.00
CA LYS A 8 -11.86 -7.01 -10.15
C LYS A 8 -13.07 -6.46 -9.39
N LYS A 9 -14.31 -6.73 -9.84
CA LYS A 9 -15.52 -6.33 -9.09
C LYS A 9 -15.71 -7.13 -7.81
N ALA A 10 -15.10 -8.32 -7.74
CA ALA A 10 -15.06 -9.15 -6.55
C ALA A 10 -13.93 -8.75 -5.59
N TYR A 11 -13.16 -7.69 -5.87
CA TYR A 11 -12.16 -7.20 -4.92
C TYR A 11 -12.84 -6.30 -3.90
N TRP A 12 -12.42 -6.42 -2.63
CA TRP A 12 -12.90 -5.53 -1.58
C TRP A 12 -12.41 -4.10 -1.86
N PRO A 13 -13.31 -3.11 -1.94
CA PRO A 13 -12.94 -1.73 -2.19
C PRO A 13 -11.85 -1.25 -1.22
N ASP A 14 -10.78 -0.67 -1.77
CA ASP A 14 -9.64 -0.13 -1.01
C ASP A 14 -8.89 -1.15 -0.14
N GLY A 15 -9.15 -2.46 -0.31
CA GLY A 15 -8.64 -3.50 0.59
C GLY A 15 -9.33 -3.53 1.96
N CYS A 16 -10.42 -2.77 2.12
CA CYS A 16 -11.18 -2.68 3.36
C CYS A 16 -12.25 -3.78 3.41
N VAL A 17 -12.17 -4.63 4.42
CA VAL A 17 -13.01 -5.83 4.58
C VAL A 17 -13.78 -5.73 5.90
N PRO A 18 -15.02 -5.20 5.90
CA PRO A 18 -15.84 -5.20 7.10
C PRO A 18 -16.15 -6.62 7.55
N PHE A 19 -16.05 -6.90 8.85
CA PHE A 19 -16.39 -8.20 9.41
C PHE A 19 -17.21 -8.09 10.71
N GLN A 20 -17.96 -9.14 11.01
CA GLN A 20 -18.59 -9.35 12.31
C GLN A 20 -18.34 -10.78 12.77
N ILE A 21 -18.34 -10.98 14.09
CA ILE A 21 -18.25 -12.31 14.71
C ILE A 21 -19.63 -12.63 15.29
N ASP A 22 -20.32 -13.55 14.64
CA ASP A 22 -21.64 -14.05 15.02
C ASP A 22 -21.48 -15.43 15.70
N ILE A 23 -20.71 -15.42 16.79
CA ILE A 23 -20.40 -16.56 17.63
C ILE A 23 -20.48 -16.07 19.08
N ASP A 24 -21.20 -16.80 19.94
CA ASP A 24 -21.33 -16.44 21.35
C ASP A 24 -19.99 -16.55 22.08
N ASN A 25 -19.36 -15.41 22.34
CA ASN A 25 -18.07 -15.31 23.03
C ASN A 25 -18.13 -15.84 24.48
N SER A 26 -19.31 -15.86 25.10
CA SER A 26 -19.46 -16.43 26.46
C SER A 26 -19.37 -17.96 26.45
N VAL A 27 -19.70 -18.58 25.31
CA VAL A 27 -19.69 -20.03 25.14
C VAL A 27 -18.41 -20.50 24.44
N PHE A 28 -17.94 -19.78 23.43
CA PHE A 28 -16.78 -20.16 22.59
C PHE A 28 -15.67 -19.11 22.55
N PRO A 29 -15.12 -18.67 23.71
CA PRO A 29 -14.11 -17.61 23.76
C PRO A 29 -12.82 -17.98 23.01
N THR A 30 -12.47 -19.27 22.96
CA THR A 30 -11.27 -19.73 22.24
C THR A 30 -11.43 -19.54 20.73
N THR A 31 -12.59 -19.83 20.16
CA THR A 31 -12.88 -19.65 18.73
C THR A 31 -12.87 -18.17 18.36
N VAL A 32 -13.52 -17.32 19.18
CA VAL A 32 -13.52 -15.87 18.98
C VAL A 32 -12.10 -15.31 19.05
N ASN A 33 -11.27 -15.75 20.00
CA ASN A 33 -9.87 -15.33 20.09
C ASN A 33 -9.08 -15.72 18.84
N ARG A 34 -9.28 -16.92 18.29
CA ARG A 34 -8.59 -17.35 17.06
C ARG A 34 -8.98 -16.53 15.84
N ILE A 35 -10.25 -16.16 15.73
CA ILE A 35 -10.73 -15.25 14.67
C ILE A 35 -10.02 -13.90 14.80
N ASN A 36 -9.99 -13.34 16.01
CA ASN A 36 -9.29 -12.08 16.27
C ASN A 36 -7.79 -12.17 15.93
N THR A 37 -7.13 -13.27 16.26
CA THR A 37 -5.73 -13.49 15.89
C THR A 37 -5.54 -13.63 14.38
N ALA A 38 -6.42 -14.32 13.66
CA ALA A 38 -6.36 -14.42 12.19
C ALA A 38 -6.58 -13.06 11.51
N VAL A 39 -7.53 -12.27 12.02
CA VAL A 39 -7.79 -10.88 11.61
C VAL A 39 -6.54 -10.02 11.84
N ALA A 40 -5.90 -10.14 13.00
CA ALA A 40 -4.66 -9.42 13.31
C ALA A 40 -3.53 -9.82 12.36
N ALA A 41 -3.33 -11.13 12.12
CA ALA A 41 -2.30 -11.62 11.22
C ALA A 41 -2.43 -11.06 9.81
N TRP A 42 -3.64 -11.00 9.26
CA TRP A 42 -3.90 -10.35 7.96
C TRP A 42 -3.66 -8.83 7.99
N ASN A 43 -4.06 -8.16 9.07
CA ASN A 43 -3.87 -6.73 9.25
C ASN A 43 -2.39 -6.32 9.41
N ASP A 44 -1.55 -7.22 9.92
CA ASP A 44 -0.13 -7.00 10.20
C ASP A 44 0.77 -7.25 8.97
N LEU A 45 0.23 -7.80 7.87
CA LEU A 45 0.99 -8.07 6.64
C LEU A 45 1.46 -6.81 5.89
N GLU A 46 0.90 -5.65 6.20
CA GLU A 46 1.18 -4.38 5.50
C GLU A 46 0.98 -4.41 3.97
N VAL A 47 0.23 -5.38 3.45
CA VAL A 47 -0.10 -5.53 2.01
C VAL A 47 -1.33 -4.73 1.58
N GLY A 48 -1.79 -3.81 2.42
CA GLY A 48 -2.95 -2.95 2.13
C GLY A 48 -4.33 -3.58 2.36
N ILE A 49 -4.39 -4.79 2.91
CA ILE A 49 -5.65 -5.42 3.33
C ILE A 49 -5.94 -5.05 4.78
N ARG A 50 -7.20 -4.72 5.09
CA ARG A 50 -7.64 -4.43 6.45
C ARG A 50 -9.02 -4.98 6.75
N LEU A 51 -9.06 -5.92 7.68
CA LEU A 51 -10.29 -6.39 8.27
C LEU A 51 -10.69 -5.44 9.40
N ILE A 52 -11.86 -4.82 9.29
CA ILE A 52 -12.39 -3.86 10.27
C ILE A 52 -13.70 -4.34 10.89
N PRO A 53 -13.95 -4.11 12.20
CA PRO A 53 -15.25 -4.36 12.78
C PRO A 53 -16.33 -3.61 12.01
N ARG A 54 -17.34 -4.34 11.55
CA ARG A 54 -18.47 -3.79 10.81
C ARG A 54 -19.31 -2.88 11.69
N THR A 55 -19.80 -1.79 11.09
CA THR A 55 -20.83 -0.92 11.65
C THR A 55 -22.08 -0.98 10.77
N THR A 56 -22.08 -0.24 9.66
CA THR A 56 -23.24 -0.07 8.76
C THR A 56 -23.02 -0.62 7.35
N GLN A 57 -21.83 -1.13 7.05
CA GLN A 57 -21.48 -1.59 5.71
C GLN A 57 -22.40 -2.74 5.27
N THR A 58 -22.82 -2.71 4.01
CA THR A 58 -23.74 -3.69 3.41
C THR A 58 -23.03 -4.95 2.94
N ASN A 59 -21.79 -4.83 2.47
CA ASN A 59 -20.91 -5.94 2.11
C ASN A 59 -19.98 -6.25 3.27
N TYR A 60 -19.96 -7.49 3.77
CA TYR A 60 -19.13 -7.86 4.91
C TYR A 60 -19.01 -9.38 5.09
N ILE A 61 -17.97 -9.80 5.81
CA ILE A 61 -17.77 -11.17 6.27
C ILE A 61 -18.48 -11.38 7.62
N SER A 62 -19.27 -12.43 7.75
CA SER A 62 -19.78 -12.91 9.04
C SER A 62 -19.07 -14.21 9.40
N PHE A 63 -18.27 -14.19 10.47
CA PHE A 63 -17.77 -15.43 11.05
C PHE A 63 -18.90 -16.09 11.83
N GLN A 64 -19.26 -17.32 11.48
CA GLN A 64 -20.36 -18.06 12.11
C GLN A 64 -19.86 -19.44 12.56
N SER A 65 -20.50 -19.96 13.59
CA SER A 65 -20.22 -21.32 14.06
C SER A 65 -20.87 -22.38 13.17
N PHE A 66 -20.22 -23.53 13.06
CA PHE A 66 -20.81 -24.74 12.49
C PHE A 66 -21.97 -25.32 13.32
N GLY A 67 -22.10 -24.93 14.59
CA GLY A 67 -23.11 -25.40 15.53
C GLY A 67 -22.89 -26.86 15.95
N GLY A 68 -22.40 -27.09 17.17
CA GLY A 68 -22.47 -28.38 17.86
C GLY A 68 -21.88 -29.57 17.08
N GLY A 69 -20.55 -29.66 16.99
CA GLY A 69 -19.89 -30.82 16.37
C GLY A 69 -18.38 -30.88 16.60
N THR A 70 -17.80 -32.07 16.40
CA THR A 70 -16.35 -32.34 16.45
C THR A 70 -15.65 -32.12 15.10
N LEU A 71 -16.35 -31.51 14.13
CA LEU A 71 -15.83 -31.31 12.79
C LEU A 71 -14.70 -30.28 12.79
N ASP A 72 -13.57 -30.69 12.22
CA ASP A 72 -12.38 -29.88 12.05
C ASP A 72 -12.35 -29.33 10.62
N PHE A 73 -13.30 -28.46 10.27
CA PHE A 73 -13.44 -27.88 8.94
C PHE A 73 -13.81 -26.39 9.03
N CYS A 74 -13.22 -25.58 8.15
CA CYS A 74 -13.60 -24.18 7.93
C CYS A 74 -13.99 -24.01 6.46
N SER A 75 -14.84 -23.02 6.16
CA SER A 75 -15.11 -22.65 4.78
C SER A 75 -15.57 -21.22 4.63
N SER A 76 -15.10 -20.56 3.58
CA SER A 76 -15.68 -19.36 3.01
C SER A 76 -16.77 -19.71 1.98
N THR A 77 -17.90 -19.00 2.02
CA THR A 77 -18.97 -19.18 1.02
C THR A 77 -18.65 -18.58 -0.35
N SER A 78 -17.58 -17.80 -0.49
CA SER A 78 -17.20 -17.17 -1.75
C SER A 78 -15.69 -16.95 -1.87
N ALA A 79 -15.20 -16.92 -3.11
CA ALA A 79 -13.88 -16.42 -3.46
C ALA A 79 -14.00 -14.94 -3.89
N GLY A 80 -13.59 -14.03 -3.01
CA GLY A 80 -13.77 -12.58 -3.19
C GLY A 80 -15.07 -12.03 -2.58
N MET A 81 -15.27 -10.73 -2.73
CA MET A 81 -16.46 -10.00 -2.30
C MET A 81 -17.68 -10.41 -3.15
N ALA A 82 -18.62 -11.14 -2.54
CA ALA A 82 -19.83 -11.60 -3.22
C ALA A 82 -20.93 -10.52 -3.34
N GLY A 83 -20.84 -9.47 -2.52
CA GLY A 83 -21.92 -8.52 -2.28
C GLY A 83 -22.88 -9.02 -1.19
N GLY A 84 -23.31 -8.13 -0.29
CA GLY A 84 -24.09 -8.51 0.89
C GLY A 84 -23.27 -9.24 1.95
N ILE A 85 -23.95 -10.06 2.77
CA ILE A 85 -23.30 -10.93 3.76
C ILE A 85 -22.66 -12.13 3.08
N GLN A 86 -21.39 -12.41 3.36
CA GLN A 86 -20.74 -13.68 3.05
C GLN A 86 -20.23 -14.33 4.33
N ILE A 87 -20.30 -15.67 4.42
CA ILE A 87 -20.08 -16.39 5.67
C ILE A 87 -18.72 -17.08 5.62
N ILE A 88 -17.96 -16.95 6.70
CA ILE A 88 -16.86 -17.87 7.01
C ILE A 88 -17.32 -18.74 8.18
N LEU A 89 -17.49 -20.02 7.91
CA LEU A 89 -17.85 -21.00 8.92
C LEU A 89 -16.59 -21.44 9.65
N VAL A 90 -16.64 -21.37 10.98
CA VAL A 90 -15.52 -21.70 11.89
C VAL A 90 -15.99 -22.78 12.87
N PRO A 91 -15.20 -23.83 13.11
CA PRO A 91 -15.57 -24.88 14.03
C PRO A 91 -15.35 -24.43 15.49
N GLU A 92 -16.16 -24.99 16.39
CA GLU A 92 -16.07 -24.76 17.85
C GLU A 92 -14.93 -25.56 18.50
N ASN A 93 -14.30 -26.48 17.76
CA ASN A 93 -13.30 -27.40 18.27
C ASN A 93 -12.01 -26.66 18.73
N PRO A 94 -11.47 -26.95 19.95
CA PRO A 94 -10.20 -26.40 20.42
C PRO A 94 -8.96 -26.90 19.68
N ASN A 95 -9.05 -27.64 18.57
CA ASN A 95 -7.90 -28.05 17.76
C ASN A 95 -7.08 -26.83 17.24
N PRO A 96 -5.79 -26.68 17.59
CA PRO A 96 -4.94 -25.57 17.11
C PRO A 96 -4.83 -25.46 15.59
N ALA A 97 -5.02 -26.56 14.84
CA ALA A 97 -5.04 -26.54 13.37
C ALA A 97 -6.19 -25.71 12.78
N VAL A 98 -7.20 -25.33 13.58
CA VAL A 98 -8.28 -24.43 13.14
C VAL A 98 -7.74 -23.03 12.82
N SER A 99 -6.69 -22.59 13.51
CA SER A 99 -6.09 -21.27 13.34
C SER A 99 -5.60 -20.99 11.92
N CYS A 100 -4.85 -21.93 11.31
CA CYS A 100 -4.36 -21.75 9.94
C CYS A 100 -5.51 -21.78 8.92
N ARG A 101 -6.58 -22.51 9.20
CA ARG A 101 -7.77 -22.57 8.33
C ARG A 101 -8.55 -21.27 8.33
N ILE A 102 -8.71 -20.59 9.46
CA ILE A 102 -9.38 -19.28 9.48
C ILE A 102 -8.63 -18.27 8.59
N VAL A 103 -7.29 -18.26 8.65
CA VAL A 103 -6.46 -17.42 7.79
C VAL A 103 -6.65 -17.76 6.31
N HIS A 104 -6.66 -19.06 5.98
CA HIS A 104 -6.93 -19.57 4.64
C HIS A 104 -8.31 -19.14 4.11
N GLU A 105 -9.37 -19.26 4.93
CA GLU A 105 -10.72 -18.86 4.52
C GLU A 105 -10.86 -17.34 4.34
N ILE A 106 -10.14 -16.54 5.12
CA ILE A 106 -10.04 -15.10 4.85
C ILE A 106 -9.37 -14.87 3.50
N GLY A 107 -8.31 -15.63 3.16
CA GLY A 107 -7.68 -15.61 1.84
C GLY A 107 -8.68 -15.88 0.71
N HIS A 108 -9.53 -16.90 0.87
CA HIS A 108 -10.64 -17.12 -0.06
C HIS A 108 -11.58 -15.91 -0.12
N ALA A 109 -12.04 -15.39 1.01
CA ALA A 109 -12.93 -14.23 1.02
C ALA A 109 -12.32 -12.97 0.37
N LEU A 110 -10.99 -12.84 0.32
CA LEU A 110 -10.28 -11.78 -0.42
C LEU A 110 -10.26 -12.02 -1.93
N GLY A 111 -10.37 -13.28 -2.37
CA GLY A 111 -10.34 -13.68 -3.77
C GLY A 111 -9.20 -14.62 -4.14
N MET A 112 -8.42 -15.11 -3.16
CA MET A 112 -7.41 -16.12 -3.42
C MET A 112 -8.07 -17.48 -3.69
N ILE A 113 -7.47 -18.27 -4.55
CA ILE A 113 -7.94 -19.61 -4.95
C ILE A 113 -6.88 -20.62 -4.51
N HIS A 114 -7.25 -21.90 -4.43
CA HIS A 114 -6.31 -22.95 -4.07
C HIS A 114 -5.13 -23.05 -5.06
N GLU A 115 -3.91 -23.02 -4.55
CA GLU A 115 -2.67 -23.02 -5.34
C GLU A 115 -2.58 -24.22 -6.29
N HIS A 116 -2.99 -25.41 -5.83
CA HIS A 116 -2.94 -26.63 -6.64
C HIS A 116 -3.94 -26.67 -7.79
N THR A 117 -4.81 -25.66 -7.91
CA THR A 117 -5.77 -25.55 -9.02
C THR A 117 -5.26 -24.62 -10.13
N ARG A 118 -4.07 -24.05 -10.01
CA ARG A 118 -3.41 -23.27 -11.06
C ARG A 118 -3.38 -23.98 -12.40
N SER A 119 -3.39 -23.18 -13.47
CA SER A 119 -3.37 -23.72 -14.84
C SER A 119 -2.05 -24.47 -15.13
N ASP A 120 -0.94 -23.97 -14.58
CA ASP A 120 0.40 -24.51 -14.70
C ASP A 120 0.75 -25.59 -13.67
N ARG A 121 -0.18 -25.99 -12.78
CA ARG A 121 0.14 -26.86 -11.62
C ARG A 121 0.79 -28.21 -11.99
N ASP A 122 0.55 -28.75 -13.17
CA ASP A 122 1.12 -30.04 -13.60
C ASP A 122 2.63 -29.94 -13.93
N ASP A 123 3.18 -28.73 -14.07
CA ASP A 123 4.63 -28.51 -14.19
C ASP A 123 5.35 -28.60 -12.83
N TRP A 124 4.58 -28.58 -11.74
CA TRP A 124 5.09 -28.48 -10.36
C TRP A 124 4.71 -29.70 -9.53
N VAL A 125 3.47 -30.18 -9.65
CA VAL A 125 2.95 -31.34 -8.92
C VAL A 125 2.19 -32.30 -9.83
N THR A 126 2.35 -33.58 -9.57
CA THR A 126 1.50 -34.67 -10.08
C THR A 126 0.52 -35.08 -8.98
N ILE A 127 -0.75 -35.31 -9.35
CA ILE A 127 -1.78 -35.77 -8.41
C ILE A 127 -2.01 -37.26 -8.62
N ASP A 128 -1.84 -38.04 -7.55
CA ASP A 128 -2.18 -39.46 -7.52
C ASP A 128 -3.70 -39.63 -7.30
N PHE A 129 -4.46 -39.58 -8.40
CA PHE A 129 -5.91 -39.73 -8.37
C PHE A 129 -6.37 -41.10 -7.86
N ASP A 130 -5.54 -42.15 -7.95
CA ASP A 130 -5.87 -43.47 -7.41
C ASP A 130 -5.90 -43.47 -5.87
N ASN A 131 -5.19 -42.52 -5.25
CA ASN A 131 -5.20 -42.30 -3.81
C ASN A 131 -6.16 -41.17 -3.37
N VAL A 132 -6.93 -40.56 -4.27
CA VAL A 132 -7.90 -39.52 -3.91
C VAL A 132 -9.26 -40.15 -3.60
N GLU A 133 -9.89 -39.76 -2.49
CA GLU A 133 -11.27 -40.12 -2.19
C GLU A 133 -12.20 -39.83 -3.39
N PRO A 134 -12.97 -40.81 -3.90
CA PRO A 134 -13.74 -40.63 -5.14
C PRO A 134 -14.70 -39.43 -5.15
N LEU A 135 -15.30 -39.11 -3.99
CA LEU A 135 -16.21 -37.96 -3.84
C LEU A 135 -15.49 -36.61 -3.76
N LYS A 136 -14.16 -36.59 -3.72
CA LYS A 136 -13.32 -35.41 -3.55
C LYS A 136 -12.50 -35.07 -4.80
N VAL A 137 -12.54 -35.92 -5.83
CA VAL A 137 -11.81 -35.71 -7.11
C VAL A 137 -12.08 -34.33 -7.71
N ALA A 138 -13.30 -33.81 -7.59
CA ALA A 138 -13.67 -32.48 -8.07
C ALA A 138 -12.84 -31.33 -7.45
N ASN A 139 -12.34 -31.49 -6.22
CA ASN A 139 -11.51 -30.48 -5.54
C ASN A 139 -10.11 -30.32 -6.16
N PHE A 140 -9.72 -31.26 -7.02
CA PHE A 140 -8.41 -31.27 -7.70
C PHE A 140 -8.52 -30.83 -9.16
N VAL A 141 -9.69 -30.37 -9.61
CA VAL A 141 -9.86 -29.80 -10.95
C VAL A 141 -9.15 -28.45 -11.01
N LYS A 142 -8.43 -28.20 -12.11
CA LYS A 142 -7.79 -26.91 -12.35
C LYS A 142 -8.85 -25.82 -12.55
N ALA A 143 -8.57 -24.63 -12.03
CA ALA A 143 -9.30 -23.42 -12.37
C ALA A 143 -8.92 -23.06 -13.83
N ASN A 144 -9.73 -23.52 -14.80
CA ASN A 144 -9.42 -23.50 -16.24
C ASN A 144 -9.43 -22.09 -16.89
N GLY A 145 -8.81 -21.08 -16.27
CA GLY A 145 -8.61 -19.74 -16.83
C GLY A 145 -9.86 -18.86 -16.97
N THR A 146 -11.07 -19.42 -16.86
CA THR A 146 -12.31 -18.64 -16.76
C THR A 146 -12.54 -18.20 -15.32
N GLY A 147 -12.36 -16.90 -15.05
CA GLY A 147 -12.64 -16.30 -13.73
C GLY A 147 -11.48 -16.35 -12.74
N SER A 148 -10.30 -16.81 -13.14
CA SER A 148 -9.09 -16.83 -12.31
C SER A 148 -7.85 -16.44 -13.10
N ILE A 149 -6.84 -15.97 -12.40
CA ILE A 149 -5.54 -15.59 -12.97
C ILE A 149 -4.41 -16.09 -12.08
N ASP A 150 -3.45 -16.76 -12.71
CA ASP A 150 -2.21 -17.18 -12.09
C ASP A 150 -1.31 -15.95 -11.94
N VAL A 151 -0.85 -15.70 -10.72
CA VAL A 151 0.08 -14.62 -10.38
C VAL A 151 1.41 -15.29 -10.11
N GLY A 152 2.46 -14.91 -10.86
CA GLY A 152 3.84 -15.36 -10.65
C GLY A 152 4.09 -16.86 -10.65
N SER A 153 5.21 -17.25 -10.04
CA SER A 153 5.62 -18.66 -9.88
C SER A 153 4.81 -19.38 -8.83
N TYR A 154 4.62 -20.68 -9.03
CA TYR A 154 3.97 -21.62 -8.10
C TYR A 154 4.62 -21.58 -6.71
N ASP A 155 3.81 -21.56 -5.66
CA ASP A 155 4.28 -21.51 -4.28
C ASP A 155 3.86 -22.76 -3.47
N TYR A 156 4.79 -23.70 -3.32
CA TYR A 156 4.57 -24.92 -2.52
C TYR A 156 4.22 -24.62 -1.05
N SER A 157 4.65 -23.46 -0.53
CA SER A 157 4.43 -23.02 0.85
C SER A 157 3.18 -22.14 0.99
N SER A 158 2.47 -21.84 -0.11
CA SER A 158 1.26 -21.02 -0.10
C SER A 158 0.25 -21.57 0.89
N MET A 159 -0.28 -20.73 1.78
CA MET A 159 -1.38 -21.09 2.69
C MET A 159 -2.60 -21.63 1.93
N MET A 160 -2.73 -21.26 0.65
CA MET A 160 -3.81 -21.72 -0.23
C MET A 160 -3.53 -23.09 -0.88
N HIS A 161 -2.36 -23.69 -0.65
CA HIS A 161 -2.05 -25.02 -1.15
C HIS A 161 -2.60 -26.10 -0.21
N TYR A 162 -3.24 -27.14 -0.76
CA TYR A 162 -3.62 -28.31 0.04
C TYR A 162 -2.42 -29.05 0.63
N CYS A 163 -2.61 -29.61 1.83
CA CYS A 163 -1.59 -30.48 2.42
C CYS A 163 -1.33 -31.71 1.53
N ARG A 164 -0.11 -32.26 1.64
CA ARG A 164 0.42 -33.36 0.81
C ARG A 164 -0.50 -34.59 0.69
N ARG A 165 -1.29 -34.86 1.73
CA ARG A 165 -2.18 -36.04 1.86
C ARG A 165 -3.67 -35.68 1.99
N SER A 166 -4.05 -34.47 1.62
CA SER A 166 -5.45 -34.04 1.69
C SER A 166 -6.33 -34.98 0.87
N PHE A 167 -7.41 -35.49 1.48
CA PHE A 167 -8.38 -36.42 0.87
C PHE A 167 -7.78 -37.75 0.39
N ALA A 168 -6.70 -38.21 1.04
CA ALA A 168 -6.09 -39.50 0.74
C ALA A 168 -6.97 -40.69 1.19
N ILE A 169 -7.12 -41.70 0.34
CA ILE A 169 -7.70 -43.00 0.71
C ILE A 169 -6.77 -43.71 1.69
N ASP A 170 -5.47 -43.75 1.38
CA ASP A 170 -4.40 -44.23 2.24
C ASP A 170 -3.63 -43.03 2.82
N PRO A 171 -3.86 -42.65 4.10
CA PRO A 171 -3.22 -41.49 4.72
C PRO A 171 -1.72 -41.67 4.97
N SER A 172 -1.16 -42.85 4.69
CA SER A 172 0.28 -43.09 4.71
C SER A 172 0.97 -42.70 3.39
N LYS A 173 0.20 -42.52 2.31
CA LYS A 173 0.67 -42.19 0.97
C LYS A 173 0.34 -40.74 0.61
N ASP A 174 1.15 -40.18 -0.27
CA ASP A 174 1.00 -38.81 -0.73
C ASP A 174 -0.02 -38.73 -1.87
N VAL A 175 -0.84 -37.68 -1.89
CA VAL A 175 -1.73 -37.35 -3.02
C VAL A 175 -1.02 -36.41 -3.97
N PHE A 176 -0.27 -35.43 -3.44
CA PHE A 176 0.58 -34.55 -4.22
C PHE A 176 2.02 -35.08 -4.28
N ILE A 177 2.48 -35.36 -5.49
CA ILE A 177 3.83 -35.83 -5.81
C ILE A 177 4.55 -34.70 -6.53
N ALA A 178 5.64 -34.17 -5.99
CA ALA A 178 6.46 -33.16 -6.68
C ALA A 178 7.89 -33.68 -6.88
N PRO A 179 8.65 -33.12 -7.83
CA PRO A 179 10.07 -33.42 -7.97
C PRO A 179 10.81 -33.18 -6.64
N PRO A 180 11.78 -34.02 -6.25
CA PRO A 180 12.60 -33.81 -5.06
C PRO A 180 13.52 -32.60 -5.26
N THR A 181 12.93 -31.42 -5.08
CA THR A 181 13.55 -30.10 -5.07
C THR A 181 13.31 -29.47 -3.69
N ASN A 182 14.04 -28.42 -3.34
CA ASN A 182 13.99 -27.77 -2.01
C ASN A 182 12.62 -27.17 -1.60
N GLY A 183 11.54 -27.38 -2.38
CA GLY A 183 10.18 -26.94 -2.06
C GLY A 183 9.20 -28.06 -1.68
N TYR A 184 9.48 -29.34 -2.00
CA TYR A 184 8.52 -30.44 -1.76
C TYR A 184 8.24 -30.70 -0.27
N ALA A 185 9.25 -30.51 0.59
CA ALA A 185 9.09 -30.60 2.04
C ALA A 185 8.15 -29.52 2.62
N ASN A 186 7.84 -28.48 1.84
CA ASN A 186 7.01 -27.34 2.25
C ASN A 186 5.57 -27.40 1.72
N LEU A 187 5.21 -28.41 0.92
CA LEU A 187 3.80 -28.70 0.60
C LEU A 187 3.04 -28.86 1.91
N LEU A 188 2.15 -27.90 2.16
CA LEU A 188 1.78 -27.51 3.51
C LEU A 188 1.42 -28.66 4.45
N CYS A 189 1.89 -28.44 5.67
CA CYS A 189 1.35 -28.75 7.00
C CYS A 189 2.49 -28.44 8.03
N SER A 190 3.39 -27.47 7.70
CA SER A 190 4.65 -27.16 8.40
C SER A 190 4.86 -25.68 8.71
N LEU A 191 4.10 -24.76 8.10
CA LEU A 191 4.07 -23.36 8.53
C LEU A 191 3.35 -23.23 9.87
N GLY A 192 3.78 -22.25 10.67
CA GLY A 192 3.15 -21.93 11.95
C GLY A 192 1.68 -21.55 11.79
N ALA A 193 0.90 -21.73 12.85
CA ALA A 193 -0.45 -21.17 12.89
C ALA A 193 -0.34 -19.65 12.65
N TYR A 194 -1.06 -19.14 11.65
CA TYR A 194 -1.08 -17.71 11.24
C TYR A 194 0.09 -17.20 10.37
N GLU A 195 0.92 -18.07 9.81
CA GLU A 195 2.00 -17.66 8.90
C GLU A 195 1.57 -17.60 7.42
N PHE A 196 2.18 -16.69 6.67
CA PHE A 196 1.98 -16.47 5.24
C PHE A 196 3.30 -16.67 4.50
N SER A 197 3.29 -17.39 3.39
CA SER A 197 4.44 -17.42 2.49
C SER A 197 4.70 -16.04 1.87
N LEU A 198 5.92 -15.80 1.37
CA LEU A 198 6.20 -14.59 0.59
C LEU A 198 5.33 -14.50 -0.67
N GLY A 199 4.95 -15.65 -1.25
CA GLY A 199 4.03 -15.68 -2.38
C GLY A 199 2.61 -15.31 -2.00
N ASP A 200 2.13 -15.68 -0.82
CA ASP A 200 0.82 -15.25 -0.29
C ASP A 200 0.78 -13.74 -0.11
N GLN A 201 1.79 -13.16 0.53
CA GLN A 201 1.90 -11.71 0.74
C GLN A 201 1.91 -10.96 -0.60
N ALA A 202 2.75 -11.39 -1.54
CA ALA A 202 2.84 -10.80 -2.87
C ALA A 202 1.54 -10.95 -3.68
N THR A 203 0.78 -12.02 -3.44
CA THR A 203 -0.52 -12.27 -4.08
C THR A 203 -1.60 -11.38 -3.46
N ALA A 204 -1.65 -11.28 -2.13
CA ALA A 204 -2.56 -10.41 -1.41
C ALA A 204 -2.38 -8.92 -1.78
N ALA A 205 -1.13 -8.48 -1.95
CA ALA A 205 -0.81 -7.11 -2.39
C ALA A 205 -1.37 -6.78 -3.80
N ARG A 206 -1.79 -7.77 -4.59
CA ARG A 206 -2.43 -7.52 -5.89
C ARG A 206 -3.85 -6.99 -5.77
N PHE A 207 -4.55 -7.30 -4.68
CA PHE A 207 -5.91 -6.79 -4.46
C PHE A 207 -5.94 -5.29 -4.18
N THR A 208 -4.82 -4.73 -3.72
CA THR A 208 -4.66 -3.34 -3.28
C THR A 208 -3.68 -2.55 -4.15
N ALA A 209 -3.15 -3.17 -5.21
CA ALA A 209 -2.22 -2.53 -6.11
C ALA A 209 -2.83 -1.28 -6.75
N GLY A 210 -2.22 -0.11 -6.48
CA GLY A 210 -2.72 1.20 -6.90
C GLY A 210 -3.43 2.01 -5.81
N ASN A 211 -3.56 1.45 -4.59
CA ASN A 211 -4.08 2.18 -3.44
C ASN A 211 -2.99 3.06 -2.82
N THR A 212 -3.40 4.19 -2.22
CA THR A 212 -2.53 5.02 -1.38
C THR A 212 -2.76 4.64 0.07
N HIS A 213 -1.65 4.51 0.81
CA HIS A 213 -1.64 4.17 2.23
C HIS A 213 -1.12 5.36 3.04
N VAL A 214 -1.85 5.77 4.07
CA VAL A 214 -1.37 6.72 5.07
C VAL A 214 -1.01 5.96 6.32
N TYR A 215 0.24 6.09 6.77
CA TYR A 215 0.72 5.44 7.98
C TYR A 215 0.86 6.45 9.11
N LYS A 216 0.54 6.02 10.33
CA LYS A 216 0.83 6.80 11.52
C LYS A 216 2.22 6.49 12.02
N THR A 217 2.93 7.53 12.44
CA THR A 217 4.20 7.40 13.16
C THR A 217 3.96 7.59 14.65
N PHE A 218 4.60 6.76 15.47
CA PHE A 218 4.55 6.83 16.93
C PHE A 218 5.77 7.56 17.50
N PRO A 219 5.71 8.08 18.74
CA PRO A 219 6.78 8.89 19.34
C PRO A 219 8.18 8.24 19.40
N HIS A 220 8.29 6.93 19.21
CA HIS A 220 9.56 6.19 19.14
C HIS A 220 10.03 5.89 17.71
N GLY A 221 9.43 6.52 16.70
CA GLY A 221 9.81 6.36 15.29
C GLY A 221 9.25 5.09 14.63
N GLU A 222 8.41 4.34 15.33
CA GLU A 222 7.67 3.22 14.75
C GLU A 222 6.66 3.76 13.73
N VAL A 223 6.77 3.33 12.49
CA VAL A 223 5.71 3.43 11.49
C VAL A 223 4.83 2.22 11.76
N ASN A 224 3.64 2.43 12.32
CA ASN A 224 2.75 1.31 12.60
C ASN A 224 1.30 1.72 12.34
N HIS A 225 0.55 0.79 11.75
CA HIS A 225 -0.84 0.89 11.34
C HIS A 225 -1.14 1.89 10.23
N THR A 226 -1.76 1.38 9.17
CA THR A 226 -2.41 2.19 8.16
C THR A 226 -3.64 2.88 8.77
N VAL A 227 -3.63 4.22 8.80
CA VAL A 227 -4.74 5.04 9.32
C VAL A 227 -5.77 5.38 8.25
N ASP A 228 -5.40 5.31 6.98
CA ASP A 228 -6.33 5.47 5.86
C ASP A 228 -5.83 4.70 4.63
N MET A 229 -6.77 4.07 3.93
CA MET A 229 -6.54 3.34 2.68
C MET A 229 -7.60 3.70 1.68
N ARG A 230 -7.16 4.18 0.52
CA ARG A 230 -8.04 4.63 -0.55
C ARG A 230 -7.45 4.30 -1.90
N SER A 231 -8.31 3.98 -2.85
CA SER A 231 -7.97 3.89 -4.26
C SER A 231 -7.85 5.29 -4.82
N TRP A 232 -6.72 5.58 -5.47
CA TRP A 232 -6.52 6.85 -6.18
C TRP A 232 -6.48 6.58 -7.67
N SER A 233 -7.03 7.50 -8.47
CA SER A 233 -6.81 7.45 -9.91
C SER A 233 -5.31 7.55 -10.21
N ALA A 234 -4.82 6.80 -11.18
CA ALA A 234 -3.39 6.80 -11.51
C ALA A 234 -2.89 8.19 -11.93
N GLY A 235 -1.58 8.43 -11.78
CA GLY A 235 -0.88 9.60 -12.32
C GLY A 235 -0.59 10.74 -11.34
N TRP A 236 -0.90 10.59 -10.04
CA TRP A 236 -0.43 11.52 -9.00
C TRP A 236 1.08 11.39 -8.84
N THR A 237 1.81 12.47 -9.11
CA THR A 237 3.28 12.46 -9.11
C THR A 237 3.89 13.39 -8.07
N ILE A 238 3.11 14.35 -7.56
CA ILE A 238 3.57 15.35 -6.61
C ILE A 238 2.61 15.40 -5.41
N THR A 239 3.19 15.40 -4.22
CA THR A 239 2.48 15.68 -2.96
C THR A 239 3.27 16.67 -2.10
N ALA A 240 2.57 17.56 -1.40
CA ALA A 240 3.20 18.50 -0.46
C ALA A 240 2.28 18.77 0.75
N PRO A 241 2.69 18.39 1.98
CA PRO A 241 1.92 18.71 3.17
C PRO A 241 2.10 20.18 3.58
N PHE A 242 1.06 20.76 4.18
CA PHE A 242 1.14 22.09 4.79
C PHE A 242 0.10 22.26 5.89
N SER A 243 0.28 23.27 6.74
CA SER A 243 -0.60 23.55 7.87
C SER A 243 -1.05 25.01 7.87
N ILE A 244 -2.31 25.24 8.26
CA ILE A 244 -2.86 26.57 8.50
C ILE A 244 -3.54 26.55 9.86
N GLY A 245 -3.00 27.32 10.81
CA GLY A 245 -3.44 27.23 12.21
C GLY A 245 -3.26 25.81 12.75
N SER A 246 -4.35 25.20 13.23
CA SER A 246 -4.37 23.81 13.72
C SER A 246 -4.74 22.77 12.66
N LYS A 247 -5.11 23.20 11.45
CA LYS A 247 -5.50 22.31 10.35
C LYS A 247 -4.30 21.90 9.52
N ASN A 248 -4.32 20.66 9.05
CA ASN A 248 -3.31 20.09 8.18
C ASN A 248 -3.94 19.77 6.83
N TYR A 249 -3.15 19.91 5.78
CA TYR A 249 -3.60 19.73 4.40
C TYR A 249 -2.55 18.98 3.60
N LEU A 250 -2.98 18.34 2.53
CA LEU A 250 -2.12 17.70 1.56
C LEU A 250 -2.50 18.18 0.15
N PHE A 251 -1.54 18.83 -0.50
CA PHE A 251 -1.61 19.17 -1.92
C PHE A 251 -1.22 17.95 -2.76
N PHE A 252 -1.92 17.74 -3.87
CA PHE A 252 -1.66 16.69 -4.85
C PHE A 252 -1.69 17.28 -6.25
N LEU A 253 -0.80 16.81 -7.13
CA LEU A 253 -0.77 17.20 -8.54
C LEU A 253 -0.36 16.03 -9.43
N LYS A 254 -1.04 15.91 -10.56
CA LYS A 254 -0.70 15.00 -11.65
C LYS A 254 0.14 15.71 -12.70
N GLU A 255 1.35 15.23 -12.95
CA GLU A 255 2.20 15.80 -13.99
C GLU A 255 1.59 15.66 -15.39
N GLY A 256 0.93 14.52 -15.67
CA GLY A 256 0.49 14.16 -17.02
C GLY A 256 -0.62 15.06 -17.59
N ASP A 257 -1.60 15.42 -16.76
CA ASP A 257 -2.76 16.22 -17.16
C ASP A 257 -2.86 17.57 -16.43
N GLY A 258 -2.09 17.78 -15.36
CA GLY A 258 -2.11 19.01 -14.57
C GLY A 258 -3.28 19.07 -13.57
N TRP A 259 -3.99 17.97 -13.35
CA TRP A 259 -5.07 17.94 -12.36
C TRP A 259 -4.50 18.05 -10.94
N MET A 260 -4.95 19.05 -10.19
CA MET A 260 -4.57 19.27 -8.79
C MET A 260 -5.76 19.17 -7.86
N ILE A 261 -5.52 18.65 -6.65
CA ILE A 261 -6.45 18.76 -5.54
C ILE A 261 -5.72 19.13 -4.24
N VAL A 262 -6.42 19.79 -3.33
CA VAL A 262 -6.02 19.92 -1.93
C VAL A 262 -7.05 19.20 -1.08
N ARG A 263 -6.58 18.41 -0.11
CA ARG A 263 -7.44 17.78 0.90
C ARG A 263 -7.02 18.19 2.30
N GLU A 264 -7.99 18.36 3.18
CA GLU A 264 -7.73 18.46 4.62
C GLU A 264 -7.29 17.08 5.16
N ILE A 265 -6.43 17.05 6.16
CA ILE A 265 -6.06 15.85 6.92
C ILE A 265 -6.79 15.93 8.26
N ASN A 266 -7.58 14.91 8.55
CA ASN A 266 -8.34 14.81 9.79
C ASN A 266 -7.40 14.71 11.01
N SER A 267 -7.92 14.99 12.20
CA SER A 267 -7.14 14.95 13.45
C SER A 267 -6.60 13.55 13.79
N ASP A 268 -7.19 12.49 13.24
CA ASP A 268 -6.74 11.11 13.38
C ASP A 268 -5.66 10.71 12.34
N GLY A 269 -5.35 11.61 11.39
CA GLY A 269 -4.38 11.40 10.31
C GLY A 269 -4.99 10.87 9.01
N SER A 270 -6.30 10.58 8.97
CA SER A 270 -6.97 10.14 7.75
C SER A 270 -7.15 11.28 6.73
N ILE A 271 -7.23 10.94 5.44
CA ILE A 271 -7.44 11.92 4.37
C ILE A 271 -8.90 12.40 4.42
N GLY A 272 -9.09 13.70 4.65
CA GLY A 272 -10.39 14.35 4.69
C GLY A 272 -10.94 14.73 3.31
N GLU A 273 -11.86 15.70 3.34
CA GLU A 273 -12.56 16.21 2.16
C GLU A 273 -11.64 16.99 1.21
N ILE A 274 -12.07 17.07 -0.06
CA ILE A 274 -11.45 17.97 -1.03
C ILE A 274 -11.83 19.41 -0.66
N VAL A 275 -10.83 20.24 -0.41
CA VAL A 275 -11.01 21.69 -0.17
C VAL A 275 -10.74 22.51 -1.42
N ASP A 276 -9.95 21.99 -2.36
CA ASP A 276 -9.71 22.63 -3.65
C ASP A 276 -9.50 21.60 -4.76
N ASN A 277 -9.93 21.95 -5.97
CA ASN A 277 -9.89 21.09 -7.15
C ASN A 277 -9.79 21.97 -8.40
N GLN A 278 -8.64 21.93 -9.08
CA GLN A 278 -8.38 22.78 -10.24
C GLN A 278 -7.72 21.99 -11.36
N ASP A 279 -7.99 22.41 -12.60
CA ASP A 279 -7.35 21.88 -13.80
C ASP A 279 -6.27 22.86 -14.27
N TRP A 280 -5.01 22.45 -14.21
CA TRP A 280 -3.89 23.24 -14.71
C TRP A 280 -3.28 22.62 -15.96
N SER A 281 -2.37 23.36 -16.60
CA SER A 281 -1.55 22.79 -17.67
C SER A 281 -0.66 21.64 -17.16
N SER A 282 -0.41 20.63 -17.98
CA SER A 282 0.47 19.50 -17.66
C SER A 282 1.97 19.87 -17.61
N GLY A 283 2.79 18.94 -17.14
CA GLY A 283 4.26 19.02 -17.14
C GLY A 283 4.89 19.65 -15.89
N TRP A 284 4.11 19.86 -14.84
CA TRP A 284 4.65 20.26 -13.53
C TRP A 284 5.33 19.07 -12.86
N THR A 285 6.62 19.22 -12.57
CA THR A 285 7.50 18.12 -12.14
C THR A 285 8.03 18.31 -10.72
N SER A 286 7.84 19.48 -10.12
CA SER A 286 8.25 19.74 -8.75
C SER A 286 7.33 20.77 -8.10
N ALA A 287 7.08 20.57 -6.79
CA ALA A 287 6.40 21.53 -5.95
C ALA A 287 7.10 21.65 -4.60
N ALA A 288 7.02 22.84 -4.00
CA ALA A 288 7.44 23.09 -2.63
C ALA A 288 6.49 24.08 -1.96
N ILE A 289 6.15 23.83 -0.69
CA ILE A 289 5.37 24.78 0.10
C ILE A 289 6.29 25.44 1.13
N TYR A 290 6.13 26.74 1.32
CA TYR A 290 6.87 27.52 2.31
C TYR A 290 5.99 28.61 2.93
N THR A 291 6.36 29.02 4.14
CA THR A 291 5.59 29.98 4.93
C THR A 291 6.39 31.26 5.14
N ILE A 292 5.80 32.39 4.76
CA ILE A 292 6.34 33.74 4.98
C ILE A 292 5.35 34.50 5.85
N TRP A 293 5.77 34.97 7.03
CA TRP A 293 4.91 35.74 7.96
C TRP A 293 3.55 35.07 8.26
N GLY A 294 3.53 33.74 8.37
CA GLY A 294 2.30 32.95 8.62
C GLY A 294 1.44 32.67 7.38
N LYS A 295 1.85 33.15 6.20
CA LYS A 295 1.18 32.93 4.93
C LYS A 295 1.89 31.85 4.12
N ASN A 296 1.15 30.85 3.67
CA ASN A 296 1.69 29.76 2.88
C ASN A 296 1.72 30.12 1.39
N HIS A 297 2.76 29.63 0.70
CA HIS A 297 2.97 29.81 -0.72
C HIS A 297 3.35 28.47 -1.35
N LEU A 298 2.84 28.21 -2.54
CA LEU A 298 3.11 27.02 -3.33
C LEU A 298 4.02 27.41 -4.51
N PHE A 299 5.26 26.95 -4.50
CA PHE A 299 6.14 26.99 -5.65
C PHE A 299 5.91 25.77 -6.55
N LEU A 300 5.89 25.99 -7.86
CA LEU A 300 5.76 24.97 -8.90
C LEU A 300 6.83 25.16 -9.97
N LEU A 301 7.31 24.07 -10.54
CA LEU A 301 8.34 24.07 -11.58
C LEU A 301 8.08 23.00 -12.64
N LYS A 302 8.30 23.36 -13.90
CA LYS A 302 8.32 22.46 -15.05
C LYS A 302 9.75 22.17 -15.50
N LYS A 303 10.19 20.92 -15.41
CA LYS A 303 11.50 20.48 -15.91
C LYS A 303 11.64 20.74 -17.41
N GLY A 304 10.56 20.52 -18.17
CA GLY A 304 10.58 20.52 -19.63
C GLY A 304 10.97 21.87 -20.24
N ASP A 305 10.37 22.96 -19.74
CA ASP A 305 10.56 24.30 -20.28
C ASP A 305 11.13 25.31 -19.27
N GLY A 306 11.28 24.92 -18.00
CA GLY A 306 11.81 25.77 -16.94
C GLY A 306 10.81 26.79 -16.40
N ARG A 307 9.53 26.74 -16.79
CA ARG A 307 8.50 27.63 -16.24
C ARG A 307 8.33 27.36 -14.76
N MET A 308 8.24 28.44 -13.97
CA MET A 308 7.93 28.37 -12.55
C MET A 308 6.81 29.33 -12.17
N HIS A 309 5.96 28.90 -11.24
CA HIS A 309 4.94 29.74 -10.61
C HIS A 309 5.12 29.76 -9.09
N VAL A 310 4.74 30.86 -8.46
CA VAL A 310 4.40 30.89 -7.03
C VAL A 310 2.93 31.27 -6.91
N ASN A 311 2.14 30.41 -6.28
CA ASN A 311 0.79 30.71 -5.85
C ASN A 311 0.79 31.05 -4.36
N GLU A 312 -0.06 32.00 -3.99
CA GLU A 312 -0.45 32.16 -2.59
C GLU A 312 -1.43 31.04 -2.19
N ILE A 313 -1.37 30.56 -0.95
CA ILE A 313 -2.37 29.64 -0.40
C ILE A 313 -3.29 30.44 0.54
N ASN A 314 -4.59 30.37 0.26
CA ASN A 314 -5.62 31.07 1.03
C ASN A 314 -5.77 30.45 2.43
N ALA A 315 -6.36 31.21 3.36
CA ALA A 315 -6.52 30.80 4.75
C ALA A 315 -7.46 29.58 4.94
N ASP A 316 -8.29 29.25 3.93
CA ASP A 316 -9.15 28.07 3.92
C ASP A 316 -8.46 26.82 3.34
N GLY A 317 -7.22 26.95 2.86
CA GLY A 317 -6.43 25.88 2.25
C GLY A 317 -6.53 25.82 0.72
N THR A 318 -7.35 26.66 0.09
CA THR A 318 -7.43 26.73 -1.39
C THR A 318 -6.20 27.40 -1.99
N ILE A 319 -5.83 27.00 -3.20
CA ILE A 319 -4.73 27.60 -3.95
C ILE A 319 -5.23 28.90 -4.60
N GLY A 320 -4.68 30.01 -4.14
CA GLY A 320 -5.00 31.36 -4.58
C GLY A 320 -4.21 31.80 -5.83
N PRO A 321 -4.15 33.11 -6.09
CA PRO A 321 -3.59 33.66 -7.32
C PRO A 321 -2.09 33.38 -7.45
N ILE A 322 -1.62 33.37 -8.70
CA ILE A 322 -0.19 33.39 -9.01
C ILE A 322 0.36 34.78 -8.64
N ILE A 323 1.36 34.81 -7.76
CA ILE A 323 2.05 36.03 -7.31
C ILE A 323 3.44 36.19 -7.96
N ASP A 324 3.99 35.12 -8.54
CA ASP A 324 5.25 35.16 -9.29
C ASP A 324 5.18 34.17 -10.45
N ASN A 325 5.70 34.58 -11.61
CA ASN A 325 5.72 33.78 -12.82
C ASN A 325 6.98 34.13 -13.61
N LYS A 326 7.89 33.15 -13.75
CA LYS A 326 9.17 33.32 -14.44
C LYS A 326 9.45 32.13 -15.33
N ASP A 327 10.16 32.40 -16.42
CA ASP A 327 10.72 31.37 -17.30
C ASP A 327 12.21 31.25 -17.03
N TRP A 328 12.63 30.08 -16.53
CA TRP A 328 14.05 29.73 -16.37
C TRP A 328 14.50 28.80 -17.49
N SER A 329 15.80 28.49 -17.51
CA SER A 329 16.30 27.43 -18.38
C SER A 329 15.64 26.08 -18.03
N SER A 330 15.43 25.22 -19.01
CA SER A 330 14.92 23.87 -18.80
C SER A 330 15.90 22.99 -18.01
N GLY A 331 15.40 21.85 -17.52
CA GLY A 331 16.21 20.77 -16.94
C GLY A 331 16.32 20.77 -15.42
N TRP A 332 15.68 21.70 -14.71
CA TRP A 332 15.62 21.68 -13.25
C TRP A 332 14.80 20.48 -12.76
N THR A 333 15.42 19.60 -11.98
CA THR A 333 14.86 18.32 -11.54
C THR A 333 14.55 18.27 -10.05
N SER A 334 15.03 19.22 -9.26
CA SER A 334 14.72 19.28 -7.83
C SER A 334 14.55 20.72 -7.38
N ALA A 335 13.56 20.92 -6.51
CA ALA A 335 13.29 22.17 -5.82
C ALA A 335 13.04 21.87 -4.34
N SER A 336 13.68 22.62 -3.44
CA SER A 336 13.51 22.46 -1.99
C SER A 336 13.67 23.81 -1.31
N THR A 337 12.91 24.06 -0.25
CA THR A 337 12.97 25.32 0.50
C THR A 337 13.64 25.13 1.85
N PHE A 338 14.30 26.18 2.34
CA PHE A 338 14.91 26.20 3.68
C PHE A 338 14.97 27.62 4.21
N ALA A 339 15.19 27.78 5.51
CA ALA A 339 15.22 29.09 6.16
C ALA A 339 16.45 29.25 7.07
N ILE A 340 17.12 30.40 6.97
CA ILE A 340 18.24 30.80 7.83
C ILE A 340 17.88 32.13 8.47
N GLY A 341 17.85 32.18 9.81
CA GLY A 341 17.56 33.42 10.54
C GLY A 341 16.22 34.07 10.17
N GLY A 342 15.21 33.27 9.81
CA GLY A 342 13.90 33.75 9.34
C GLY A 342 13.84 34.14 7.86
N GLN A 343 14.98 34.22 7.17
CA GLN A 343 15.03 34.42 5.73
C GLN A 343 14.86 33.08 5.00
N ASN A 344 13.91 33.00 4.08
CA ASN A 344 13.64 31.81 3.29
C ASN A 344 14.45 31.81 1.99
N TYR A 345 14.80 30.62 1.52
CA TYR A 345 15.57 30.37 0.31
C TYR A 345 14.98 29.20 -0.48
N LEU A 346 15.15 29.25 -1.79
CA LEU A 346 14.81 28.18 -2.73
C LEU A 346 16.11 27.59 -3.27
N PHE A 347 16.32 26.30 -3.04
CA PHE A 347 17.37 25.50 -3.67
C PHE A 347 16.83 24.82 -4.93
N LEU A 348 17.60 24.84 -6.01
CA LEU A 348 17.31 24.20 -7.29
C LEU A 348 18.51 23.38 -7.76
N LEU A 349 18.24 22.26 -8.44
CA LEU A 349 19.28 21.40 -9.00
C LEU A 349 18.86 20.83 -10.36
N LYS A 350 19.81 20.75 -11.28
CA LYS A 350 19.71 20.01 -12.54
C LYS A 350 20.47 18.69 -12.42
N GLU A 351 19.76 17.58 -12.58
CA GLU A 351 20.38 16.26 -12.57
C GLU A 351 21.36 16.06 -13.75
N SER A 352 21.04 16.62 -14.91
CA SER A 352 21.77 16.37 -16.16
C SER A 352 23.23 16.82 -16.13
N ASP A 353 23.49 17.97 -15.51
CA ASP A 353 24.80 18.63 -15.49
C ASP A 353 25.28 18.97 -14.08
N GLY A 354 24.42 18.87 -13.06
CA GLY A 354 24.77 19.17 -11.67
C GLY A 354 24.73 20.66 -11.33
N GLN A 355 24.20 21.51 -12.22
CA GLN A 355 24.01 22.93 -11.91
C GLN A 355 23.05 23.09 -10.72
N MET A 356 23.49 23.81 -9.69
CA MET A 356 22.67 24.17 -8.54
C MET A 356 22.51 25.68 -8.43
N HIS A 357 21.33 26.14 -8.03
CA HIS A 357 21.05 27.53 -7.68
C HIS A 357 20.45 27.63 -6.27
N VAL A 358 20.78 28.71 -5.57
CA VAL A 358 20.07 29.15 -4.38
C VAL A 358 19.55 30.56 -4.62
N ASN A 359 18.24 30.73 -4.54
CA ASN A 359 17.57 32.03 -4.63
C ASN A 359 17.04 32.43 -3.26
N ARG A 360 17.16 33.71 -2.92
CA ARG A 360 16.44 34.29 -1.79
C ARG A 360 14.94 34.32 -2.10
N ILE A 361 14.09 34.01 -1.13
CA ILE A 361 12.63 34.23 -1.24
C ILE A 361 12.31 35.58 -0.60
N ASN A 362 11.65 36.46 -1.34
CA ASN A 362 11.31 37.81 -0.88
C ASN A 362 10.22 37.78 0.20
N ALA A 363 10.07 38.89 0.93
CA ALA A 363 9.08 39.01 2.00
C ALA A 363 7.63 38.97 1.50
N ASP A 364 7.40 39.23 0.21
CA ASP A 364 6.12 39.11 -0.47
C ASP A 364 5.85 37.70 -1.03
N GLY A 365 6.75 36.74 -0.76
CA GLY A 365 6.65 35.36 -1.23
C GLY A 365 7.25 35.11 -2.62
N THR A 366 7.63 36.12 -3.38
CA THR A 366 8.21 35.96 -4.72
C THR A 366 9.65 35.41 -4.68
N ILE A 367 10.11 34.78 -5.76
CA ILE A 367 11.50 34.29 -5.86
C ILE A 367 12.42 35.46 -6.23
N GLY A 368 13.33 35.81 -5.33
CA GLY A 368 14.25 36.92 -5.46
C GLY A 368 15.62 36.56 -6.05
N ALA A 369 16.61 37.35 -5.65
CA ALA A 369 17.97 37.28 -6.19
C ALA A 369 18.64 35.92 -5.99
N LEU A 370 19.45 35.53 -6.98
CA LEU A 370 20.37 34.42 -6.89
C LEU A 370 21.48 34.78 -5.88
N VAL A 371 21.69 33.94 -4.88
CA VAL A 371 22.69 34.15 -3.82
C VAL A 371 23.83 33.13 -3.87
N ASP A 372 23.62 31.99 -4.52
CA ASP A 372 24.67 30.99 -4.78
C ASP A 372 24.37 30.25 -6.10
N ASN A 373 25.41 29.99 -6.89
CA ASN A 373 25.36 29.18 -8.08
C ASN A 373 26.64 28.36 -8.21
N ARG A 374 26.51 27.05 -8.37
CA ARG A 374 27.65 26.15 -8.48
C ARG A 374 27.37 25.06 -9.49
N ASP A 375 28.43 24.55 -10.07
CA ASP A 375 28.37 23.37 -10.93
C ASP A 375 28.94 22.19 -10.15
N TRP A 376 28.07 21.23 -9.85
CA TRP A 376 28.48 19.94 -9.30
C TRP A 376 28.58 18.89 -10.39
N SER A 377 29.05 17.70 -10.04
CA SER A 377 28.97 16.55 -10.95
C SER A 377 27.50 16.21 -11.27
N SER A 378 27.22 15.78 -12.49
CA SER A 378 25.89 15.29 -12.89
C SER A 378 25.43 14.02 -12.16
N GLY A 379 24.15 13.68 -12.32
CA GLY A 379 23.52 12.44 -11.85
C GLY A 379 22.98 12.49 -10.42
N TRP A 380 22.87 13.69 -9.83
CA TRP A 380 22.19 13.88 -8.55
C TRP A 380 20.66 13.86 -8.77
N THR A 381 20.06 12.71 -8.47
CA THR A 381 18.63 12.42 -8.72
C THR A 381 17.72 12.90 -7.60
N THR A 382 18.27 13.21 -6.42
CA THR A 382 17.50 13.69 -5.28
C THR A 382 18.27 14.76 -4.55
N ALA A 383 17.60 15.86 -4.25
CA ALA A 383 18.09 16.91 -3.36
C ALA A 383 16.99 17.33 -2.40
N LYS A 384 17.28 17.28 -1.09
CA LYS A 384 16.34 17.67 -0.04
C LYS A 384 17.05 18.47 1.04
N THR A 385 16.44 19.58 1.42
CA THR A 385 16.89 20.40 2.55
C THR A 385 16.12 20.02 3.80
N PHE A 386 16.80 20.03 4.94
CA PHE A 386 16.19 19.78 6.26
C PHE A 386 17.02 20.46 7.36
N ALA A 387 16.46 20.58 8.55
CA ALA A 387 17.13 21.22 9.69
C ALA A 387 17.26 20.27 10.88
N ILE A 388 18.43 20.28 11.53
CA ILE A 388 18.69 19.61 12.82
C ILE A 388 19.22 20.66 13.79
N GLY A 389 18.54 20.86 14.92
CA GLY A 389 19.00 21.79 15.96
C GLY A 389 19.17 23.23 15.48
N GLY A 390 18.34 23.68 14.51
CA GLY A 390 18.44 25.02 13.91
C GLY A 390 19.51 25.17 12.81
N GLN A 391 20.30 24.13 12.55
CA GLN A 391 21.27 24.09 11.46
C GLN A 391 20.66 23.43 10.23
N ASN A 392 20.78 24.07 9.07
CA ASN A 392 20.29 23.54 7.80
C ASN A 392 21.33 22.59 7.16
N TYR A 393 20.81 21.54 6.52
CA TYR A 393 21.57 20.54 5.78
C TYR A 393 20.93 20.29 4.42
N LEU A 394 21.76 19.88 3.46
CA LEU A 394 21.35 19.43 2.14
C LEU A 394 21.77 17.96 1.99
N PHE A 395 20.78 17.11 1.76
CA PHE A 395 20.96 15.72 1.37
C PHE A 395 20.96 15.61 -0.15
N LEU A 396 21.92 14.86 -0.69
CA LEU A 396 22.03 14.54 -2.12
C LEU A 396 22.18 13.03 -2.32
N LEU A 397 21.48 12.47 -3.31
CA LEU A 397 21.59 11.06 -3.71
C LEU A 397 21.75 10.93 -5.22
N LYS A 398 22.65 10.04 -5.64
CA LYS A 398 22.74 9.54 -7.01
C LYS A 398 22.16 8.13 -7.09
N ASN A 399 20.96 7.98 -7.65
CA ASN A 399 20.31 6.67 -7.74
C ASN A 399 21.17 5.65 -8.52
N GLY A 400 21.81 6.08 -9.61
CA GLY A 400 22.56 5.17 -10.50
C GLY A 400 23.76 4.46 -9.86
N ASN A 401 24.30 4.95 -8.75
CA ASN A 401 25.41 4.30 -8.03
C ASN A 401 25.29 4.34 -6.50
N GLY A 402 24.13 4.76 -5.97
CA GLY A 402 23.86 4.86 -4.54
C GLY A 402 24.69 5.90 -3.78
N ARG A 403 25.47 6.76 -4.47
CA ARG A 403 26.33 7.73 -3.78
C ARG A 403 25.49 8.80 -3.09
N MET A 404 25.73 8.99 -1.80
CA MET A 404 25.05 9.97 -0.95
C MET A 404 26.04 11.02 -0.44
N HIS A 405 25.68 12.30 -0.49
CA HIS A 405 26.37 13.38 0.20
C HIS A 405 25.45 14.09 1.19
N MET A 406 26.03 14.57 2.29
CA MET A 406 25.39 15.44 3.27
C MET A 406 26.21 16.71 3.41
N HIS A 407 25.61 17.86 3.15
CA HIS A 407 26.25 19.16 3.26
C HIS A 407 25.59 19.99 4.35
N GLN A 408 26.38 20.60 5.23
CA GLN A 408 25.88 21.65 6.09
C GLN A 408 25.74 22.93 5.27
N ILE A 409 24.57 23.58 5.33
CA ILE A 409 24.32 24.87 4.67
C ILE A 409 24.79 25.97 5.62
N SER A 410 25.85 26.68 5.23
CA SER A 410 26.36 27.81 6.02
C SER A 410 25.35 28.97 6.06
N PRO A 411 25.29 29.73 7.18
CA PRO A 411 24.42 30.89 7.32
C PRO A 411 24.58 31.97 6.24
#